data_AF-A0A5B7ZQV6-F1
#
_entry.id   AF-A0A5B7ZQV6-F1
#
_cell.length_a   1.000
_cell.length_b   1.000
_cell.length_c   1.000
_cell.angle_alpha   90.00
_cell.angle_beta   90.00
_cell.angle_gamma   90.00
#
_symmetry.space_group_name_H-M   'P 1'
#
loop_
_entity.id
_entity.type
_entity.pdbx_description
1 polymer ?
#
loop_
_entity_poly.entity_id
_entity_poly.type
_entity_poly.pdbx_seq_one_letter_code
_entity_poly.pdbx_strand_id
1 'polypeptide(L)'
;MSVDFDVLRSDKNGLYGPESYVVAREGIGYLRLLGSEPQWSLITATASEDHDRIEVCKDTPRLVESALRLGVELGTYPNFDVDWKGREFIRICVVNQLPGEERESVNQKLLRLLTRFFKIYDEHLPINSRSGNEMRQLYASLATGDPGNDLCLGGGLWLSVDGSLHDRSR
;
A
#
# COMPACT_ATOMS: atom_id res chain seq x y z
N MET A 1 -19.71 10.50 8.56
CA MET A 1 -18.26 10.77 8.59
C MET A 1 -17.83 10.86 7.14
N SER A 2 -17.35 12.03 6.70
CA SER A 2 -16.94 12.21 5.31
C SER A 2 -15.73 11.32 5.05
N VAL A 3 -15.79 10.53 4.00
CA VAL A 3 -14.67 9.74 3.52
C VAL A 3 -13.76 10.74 2.82
N ASP A 4 -12.60 11.03 3.43
CA ASP A 4 -11.70 12.10 2.98
C ASP A 4 -10.74 11.60 1.88
N PHE A 5 -11.25 10.88 0.89
CA PHE A 5 -10.47 10.42 -0.25
C PHE A 5 -11.37 10.16 -1.46
N ASP A 6 -10.77 10.29 -2.63
CA ASP A 6 -11.39 10.07 -3.93
C ASP A 6 -10.88 8.75 -4.54
N VAL A 7 -11.78 8.04 -5.23
CA VAL A 7 -11.43 6.87 -6.05
C VAL A 7 -11.66 7.24 -7.51
N LEU A 8 -10.58 7.41 -8.26
CA LEU A 8 -10.58 7.94 -9.61
C LEU A 8 -10.15 6.85 -10.58
N ARG A 9 -10.91 6.66 -11.66
CA ARG A 9 -10.51 5.75 -12.74
C ARG A 9 -9.24 6.29 -13.41
N SER A 10 -8.26 5.43 -13.62
CA SER A 10 -6.97 5.78 -14.21
C SER A 10 -6.72 4.93 -15.46
N ASP A 11 -6.45 5.59 -16.58
CA ASP A 11 -6.06 4.92 -17.83
C ASP A 11 -4.54 4.67 -17.94
N LYS A 12 -3.81 4.74 -16.80
CA LYS A 12 -2.35 4.60 -16.78
C LYS A 12 -1.92 3.25 -17.33
N ASN A 13 -1.17 3.30 -18.42
CA ASN A 13 -0.52 2.14 -19.01
C ASN A 13 0.63 1.64 -18.12
N GLY A 14 0.46 0.44 -17.60
CA GLY A 14 1.57 -0.34 -17.11
C GLY A 14 1.43 -1.17 -15.85
N LEU A 15 0.19 -1.46 -15.46
CA LEU A 15 -0.11 -2.46 -14.46
C LEU A 15 -1.04 -3.47 -15.11
N TYR A 16 -0.90 -4.75 -14.77
CA TYR A 16 -1.80 -5.78 -15.27
C TYR A 16 -3.17 -5.63 -14.58
N GLY A 17 -4.21 -5.35 -15.36
CA GLY A 17 -5.58 -5.32 -14.85
C GLY A 17 -6.57 -4.82 -15.91
N PRO A 18 -7.77 -5.43 -16.01
CA PRO A 18 -8.85 -4.95 -16.87
C PRO A 18 -9.39 -3.56 -16.46
N GLU A 19 -9.32 -3.20 -15.17
CA GLU A 19 -9.59 -1.85 -14.68
C GLU A 19 -8.48 -1.41 -13.70
N SER A 20 -8.26 -0.09 -13.63
CA SER A 20 -7.32 0.54 -12.70
C SER A 20 -7.94 1.81 -12.12
N TYR A 21 -7.96 1.90 -10.79
CA TYR A 21 -8.39 3.08 -10.05
C TYR A 21 -7.25 3.56 -9.16
N VAL A 22 -7.08 4.87 -9.06
CA VAL A 22 -6.19 5.53 -8.11
C VAL A 22 -7.03 6.00 -6.93
N VAL A 23 -6.55 5.73 -5.72
CA VAL A 23 -7.13 6.25 -4.49
C VAL A 23 -6.28 7.42 -4.05
N ALA A 24 -6.87 8.61 -4.06
CA ALA A 24 -6.19 9.86 -3.80
C ALA A 24 -6.85 10.65 -2.66
N ARG A 25 -6.07 11.44 -1.94
CA ARG A 25 -6.56 12.42 -0.95
C ARG A 25 -5.83 13.73 -1.17
N GLU A 26 -6.56 14.84 -1.23
CA GLU A 26 -6.02 16.18 -1.50
C GLU A 26 -5.16 16.24 -2.79
N GLY A 27 -5.54 15.47 -3.81
CA GLY A 27 -4.78 15.40 -5.07
C GLY A 27 -3.50 14.56 -5.00
N ILE A 28 -3.25 13.84 -3.90
CA ILE A 28 -2.10 12.94 -3.74
C ILE A 28 -2.58 11.49 -3.86
N GLY A 29 -1.96 10.70 -4.73
CA GLY A 29 -2.22 9.28 -4.92
C GLY A 29 -1.45 8.41 -3.93
N TYR A 30 -2.17 7.52 -3.25
CA TYR A 30 -1.62 6.64 -2.23
C TYR A 30 -1.70 5.18 -2.63
N LEU A 31 -2.86 4.74 -3.14
CA LEU A 31 -3.13 3.35 -3.45
C LEU A 31 -3.70 3.21 -4.85
N ARG A 32 -3.67 1.98 -5.35
CA ARG A 32 -4.38 1.57 -6.56
C ARG A 32 -5.24 0.34 -6.29
N LEU A 33 -6.41 0.34 -6.92
CA LEU A 33 -7.24 -0.84 -7.08
C LEU A 33 -7.07 -1.34 -8.52
N LEU A 34 -6.55 -2.55 -8.67
CA LEU A 34 -6.32 -3.19 -9.96
C LEU A 34 -7.22 -4.42 -10.09
N GLY A 35 -7.83 -4.61 -11.25
CA GLY A 35 -8.67 -5.76 -11.52
C GLY A 35 -10.07 -5.38 -11.97
N SER A 36 -10.94 -6.36 -12.03
CA SER A 36 -12.36 -6.20 -12.34
C SER A 36 -13.11 -7.29 -11.63
N GLU A 37 -14.43 -7.30 -11.74
CA GLU A 37 -15.21 -8.44 -11.26
C GLU A 37 -14.64 -9.77 -11.80
N PRO A 38 -14.44 -10.79 -10.93
CA PRO A 38 -14.78 -10.85 -9.50
C PRO A 38 -13.62 -10.50 -8.53
N GLN A 39 -12.50 -9.97 -8.98
CA GLN A 39 -11.28 -9.81 -8.18
C GLN A 39 -10.60 -8.44 -8.32
N TRP A 40 -10.29 -7.82 -7.19
CA TRP A 40 -9.54 -6.56 -7.11
C TRP A 40 -8.33 -6.71 -6.18
N SER A 41 -7.16 -6.33 -6.68
CA SER A 41 -5.93 -6.19 -5.90
C SER A 41 -5.78 -4.77 -5.40
N LEU A 42 -5.55 -4.60 -4.10
CA LEU A 42 -5.16 -3.33 -3.50
C LEU A 42 -3.63 -3.25 -3.42
N ILE A 43 -3.04 -2.24 -4.03
CA ILE A 43 -1.59 -2.03 -4.07
C ILE A 43 -1.22 -0.59 -3.73
N THR A 44 0.03 -0.30 -3.39
CA THR A 44 0.54 1.07 -3.28
C THR A 44 0.67 1.75 -4.65
N ALA A 45 0.40 3.05 -4.72
CA ALA A 45 0.72 3.86 -5.88
C ALA A 45 2.24 3.91 -6.10
N THR A 46 2.69 3.71 -7.34
CA THR A 46 4.12 3.78 -7.69
C THR A 46 4.56 5.21 -7.96
N ALA A 47 5.85 5.50 -7.75
CA ALA A 47 6.43 6.85 -7.75
C ALA A 47 6.40 7.65 -9.08
N SER A 48 5.63 7.22 -10.07
CA SER A 48 5.53 7.85 -11.41
C SER A 48 4.07 7.91 -11.86
N GLU A 49 3.18 8.38 -11.00
CA GLU A 49 1.76 8.55 -11.35
C GLU A 49 1.58 9.59 -12.46
N ASP A 50 1.54 9.11 -13.70
CA ASP A 50 1.17 9.87 -14.88
C ASP A 50 -0.37 9.97 -15.01
N HIS A 51 -1.06 10.50 -14.00
CA HIS A 51 -2.47 10.87 -14.15
C HIS A 51 -2.61 12.37 -13.91
N ASP A 52 -2.37 13.16 -14.96
CA ASP A 52 -2.52 14.61 -15.18
C ASP A 52 -2.48 15.57 -13.96
N ARG A 53 -3.28 15.32 -12.91
CA ARG A 53 -3.47 16.16 -11.72
C ARG A 53 -3.22 15.48 -10.37
N ILE A 54 -2.92 14.19 -10.34
CA ILE A 54 -2.64 13.45 -9.10
C ILE A 54 -1.13 13.40 -8.87
N GLU A 55 -0.67 13.98 -7.77
CA GLU A 55 0.71 13.88 -7.32
C GLU A 55 0.97 12.53 -6.66
N VAL A 56 2.19 12.02 -6.80
CA VAL A 56 2.65 10.84 -6.06
C VAL A 56 2.81 11.20 -4.57
N CYS A 57 2.42 10.28 -3.67
CA CYS A 57 2.80 10.37 -2.26
C CYS A 57 4.32 10.40 -2.08
N LYS A 58 4.85 11.56 -1.65
CA LYS A 58 6.30 11.78 -1.46
C LYS A 58 6.86 11.08 -0.22
N ASP A 59 6.01 10.86 0.78
CA ASP A 59 6.38 10.13 2.01
C ASP A 59 6.23 8.61 1.79
N THR A 60 7.13 8.07 0.96
CA THR A 60 7.18 6.63 0.62
C THR A 60 7.32 5.74 1.86
N PRO A 61 8.20 6.04 2.84
CA PRO A 61 8.32 5.23 4.05
C PRO A 61 7.00 5.10 4.82
N ARG A 62 6.28 6.21 5.01
CA ARG A 62 4.97 6.18 5.67
C ARG A 62 3.92 5.41 4.87
N LEU A 63 3.90 5.59 3.54
CA LEU A 63 3.00 4.87 2.66
C LEU A 63 3.21 3.36 2.74
N VAL A 64 4.46 2.93 2.59
CA VAL A 64 4.86 1.52 2.65
C VAL A 64 4.53 0.93 4.02
N GLU A 65 4.90 1.60 5.09
CA GLU A 65 4.60 1.12 6.45
C GLU A 65 3.09 0.96 6.69
N SER A 66 2.29 1.93 6.23
CA SER A 66 0.83 1.90 6.40
C SER A 66 0.20 0.74 5.62
N ALA A 67 0.69 0.49 4.40
CA ALA A 67 0.28 -0.62 3.55
C ALA A 67 0.59 -1.97 4.19
N LEU A 68 1.80 -2.08 4.74
CA LEU A 68 2.32 -3.24 5.43
C LEU A 68 1.53 -3.55 6.71
N ARG A 69 1.28 -2.55 7.56
CA ARG A 69 0.44 -2.66 8.75
C ARG A 69 -0.99 -3.09 8.42
N LEU A 70 -1.59 -2.50 7.39
CA LEU A 70 -2.92 -2.89 6.95
C LEU A 70 -2.96 -4.36 6.56
N GLY A 71 -1.98 -4.84 5.80
CA GLY A 71 -1.96 -6.24 5.41
C GLY A 71 -1.80 -7.21 6.58
N VAL A 72 -0.98 -6.87 7.58
CA VAL A 72 -0.88 -7.62 8.84
C VAL A 72 -2.22 -7.68 9.55
N GLU A 73 -2.94 -6.56 9.67
CA GLU A 73 -4.28 -6.53 10.28
C GLU A 73 -5.30 -7.42 9.54
N LEU A 74 -5.16 -7.54 8.23
CA LEU A 74 -6.03 -8.37 7.39
C LEU A 74 -5.59 -9.85 7.37
N GLY A 75 -4.44 -10.19 7.97
CA GLY A 75 -3.81 -11.50 7.81
C GLY A 75 -3.39 -11.78 6.36
N THR A 76 -3.28 -10.74 5.53
CA THR A 76 -2.84 -10.82 4.14
C THR A 76 -1.37 -10.48 4.10
N TYR A 77 -0.52 -11.45 3.79
CA TYR A 77 0.93 -11.26 3.73
C TYR A 77 1.30 -10.32 2.58
N PRO A 78 1.61 -9.02 2.85
CA PRO A 78 1.90 -8.09 1.78
C PRO A 78 3.22 -8.45 1.15
N ASN A 79 3.34 -8.30 -0.16
CA ASN A 79 4.58 -8.59 -0.85
C ASN A 79 5.02 -7.42 -1.73
N PHE A 80 6.34 -7.32 -1.86
CA PHE A 80 6.96 -6.46 -2.85
C PHE A 80 6.86 -7.13 -4.21
N ASP A 81 6.43 -6.34 -5.18
CA ASP A 81 6.26 -6.76 -6.55
C ASP A 81 6.70 -5.60 -7.46
N VAL A 82 7.02 -5.91 -8.70
CA VAL A 82 7.51 -4.94 -9.67
C VAL A 82 6.60 -4.97 -10.88
N ASP A 83 6.23 -3.78 -11.34
CA ASP A 83 5.51 -3.70 -12.60
C ASP A 83 6.45 -3.93 -13.79
N TRP A 84 5.89 -4.14 -14.99
CA TRP A 84 6.65 -4.33 -16.24
C TRP A 84 7.61 -3.17 -16.61
N LYS A 85 7.51 -2.00 -15.95
CA LYS A 85 8.43 -0.85 -16.09
C LYS A 85 9.52 -0.87 -15.01
N GLY A 86 9.58 -1.90 -14.18
CA GLY A 86 10.54 -2.06 -13.09
C GLY A 86 10.21 -1.23 -11.85
N ARG A 87 8.97 -0.74 -11.71
CA ARG A 87 8.58 0.09 -10.57
C ARG A 87 8.05 -0.77 -9.44
N GLU A 88 8.65 -0.60 -8.27
CA GLU A 88 8.28 -1.34 -7.07
C GLU A 88 6.93 -0.85 -6.53
N PHE A 89 6.08 -1.80 -6.14
CA PHE A 89 4.87 -1.57 -5.38
C PHE A 89 4.69 -2.67 -4.33
N ILE A 90 3.86 -2.38 -3.33
CA ILE A 90 3.43 -3.37 -2.36
C ILE A 90 2.02 -3.80 -2.71
N ARG A 91 1.82 -5.10 -2.88
CA ARG A 91 0.49 -5.69 -2.91
C ARG A 91 0.04 -5.94 -1.49
N ILE A 92 -1.03 -5.26 -1.08
CA ILE A 92 -1.55 -5.32 0.28
C ILE A 92 -2.44 -6.54 0.42
N CYS A 93 -3.48 -6.62 -0.39
CA CYS A 93 -4.48 -7.68 -0.33
C CYS A 93 -5.20 -7.86 -1.66
N VAL A 94 -5.95 -8.97 -1.76
CA VAL A 94 -6.87 -9.25 -2.87
C VAL A 94 -8.28 -9.39 -2.30
N VAL A 95 -9.22 -8.62 -2.84
CA VAL A 95 -10.64 -8.68 -2.53
C VAL A 95 -11.33 -9.48 -3.63
N ASN A 96 -12.02 -10.55 -3.24
CA ASN A 96 -12.81 -11.38 -4.14
C ASN A 96 -14.30 -11.15 -3.86
N GLN A 97 -15.09 -10.97 -4.92
CA GLN A 97 -16.54 -11.06 -4.86
C GLN A 97 -16.94 -12.53 -4.85
N LEU A 98 -17.67 -12.93 -3.82
CA LEU A 98 -18.17 -14.30 -3.71
C LEU A 98 -19.35 -14.53 -4.67
N PRO A 99 -19.60 -15.77 -5.12
CA PRO A 99 -20.79 -16.07 -5.90
C PRO A 99 -22.08 -15.63 -5.17
N GLY A 100 -22.89 -14.80 -5.82
CA GLY A 100 -24.13 -14.26 -5.24
C GLY A 100 -23.93 -13.07 -4.30
N GLU A 101 -22.70 -12.60 -4.10
CA GLU A 101 -22.45 -11.34 -3.38
C GLU A 101 -22.80 -10.14 -4.27
N GLU A 102 -23.57 -9.20 -3.71
CA GLU A 102 -23.92 -7.97 -4.41
C GLU A 102 -22.72 -7.04 -4.55
N ARG A 103 -22.65 -6.33 -5.68
CA ARG A 103 -21.61 -5.33 -5.97
C ARG A 103 -21.47 -4.28 -4.85
N GLU A 104 -22.59 -3.89 -4.25
CA GLU A 104 -22.61 -2.91 -3.16
C GLU A 104 -21.90 -3.42 -1.89
N SER A 105 -22.03 -4.72 -1.57
CA SER A 105 -21.28 -5.34 -0.46
C SER A 105 -19.78 -5.28 -0.70
N VAL A 106 -19.34 -5.57 -1.93
CA VAL A 106 -17.92 -5.48 -2.31
C VAL A 106 -17.42 -4.03 -2.22
N ASN A 107 -18.20 -3.07 -2.71
CA ASN A 107 -17.85 -1.65 -2.61
C ASN A 107 -17.70 -1.21 -1.15
N GLN A 108 -18.58 -1.67 -0.25
CA GLN A 108 -18.48 -1.38 1.18
C GLN A 108 -17.25 -2.03 1.82
N LYS A 109 -16.88 -3.25 1.43
CA LYS A 109 -15.62 -3.89 1.86
C LYS A 109 -14.42 -3.05 1.43
N LEU A 110 -14.37 -2.64 0.16
CA LEU A 110 -13.30 -1.79 -0.37
C LEU A 110 -13.24 -0.45 0.38
N LEU A 111 -14.39 0.21 0.59
CA LEU A 111 -14.46 1.47 1.32
C LEU A 111 -13.93 1.36 2.75
N ARG A 112 -14.27 0.26 3.46
CA ARG A 112 -13.75 -0.02 4.80
C ARG A 112 -12.23 -0.20 4.81
N LEU A 113 -11.68 -0.92 3.82
CA LEU A 113 -10.23 -1.12 3.68
C LEU A 113 -9.50 0.20 3.45
N LEU A 114 -10.00 1.02 2.52
CA LEU A 114 -9.41 2.32 2.21
C LEU A 114 -9.50 3.27 3.41
N THR A 115 -10.64 3.29 4.11
CA THR A 115 -10.80 4.08 5.34
C THR A 115 -9.82 3.61 6.42
N ARG A 116 -9.63 2.30 6.58
CA ARG A 116 -8.69 1.76 7.56
C ARG A 116 -7.25 2.11 7.19
N PHE A 117 -6.89 2.03 5.92
CA PHE A 117 -5.58 2.48 5.43
C PHE A 117 -5.29 3.93 5.83
N PHE A 118 -6.19 4.87 5.50
CA PHE A 118 -5.95 6.28 5.79
C PHE A 118 -5.89 6.57 7.29
N LYS A 119 -6.66 5.84 8.10
CA LYS A 119 -6.53 5.92 9.56
C LYS A 119 -5.14 5.48 10.04
N ILE A 120 -4.61 4.36 9.54
CA ILE A 120 -3.25 3.89 9.85
C ILE A 120 -2.21 4.93 9.38
N TYR A 121 -2.42 5.47 8.17
CA TYR A 121 -1.56 6.49 7.60
C TYR A 121 -1.55 7.74 8.49
N ASP A 122 -2.70 8.24 8.93
CA ASP A 122 -2.85 9.45 9.75
C ASP A 122 -2.32 9.30 11.17
N GLU A 123 -2.46 8.11 11.76
CA GLU A 123 -1.91 7.74 13.07
C GLU A 123 -0.38 7.54 13.05
N HIS A 124 0.29 7.75 11.90
CA HIS A 124 1.72 7.54 11.77
C HIS A 124 2.53 8.50 12.64
N LEU A 125 3.30 7.91 13.55
CA LEU A 125 4.38 8.60 14.26
C LEU A 125 5.64 8.60 13.38
N PRO A 126 6.34 9.74 13.24
CA PRO A 126 7.55 9.84 12.42
C PRO A 126 8.54 8.73 12.74
N ILE A 127 9.12 8.09 11.73
CA ILE A 127 10.09 7.00 11.90
C ILE A 127 11.23 7.36 12.88
N ASN A 128 11.72 8.60 12.85
CA ASN A 128 12.79 9.09 13.75
C ASN A 128 12.38 9.24 15.22
N SER A 129 11.08 9.22 15.50
CA SER A 129 10.54 9.29 16.87
C SER A 129 10.31 7.92 17.49
N ARG A 130 10.52 6.84 16.72
CA ARG A 130 10.23 5.47 17.14
C ARG A 130 11.42 4.84 17.83
N SER A 131 11.12 4.07 18.87
CA SER A 131 12.12 3.28 19.56
C SER A 131 12.57 2.09 18.69
N GLY A 132 13.81 1.64 18.87
CA GLY A 132 14.30 0.43 18.20
C GLY A 132 13.45 -0.82 18.49
N ASN A 133 12.70 -0.84 19.62
CA ASN A 133 11.74 -1.91 19.91
C ASN A 133 10.53 -1.89 18.98
N GLU A 134 9.97 -0.71 18.67
CA GLU A 134 8.86 -0.58 17.72
C GLU A 134 9.30 -0.93 16.31
N MET A 135 10.53 -0.57 15.92
CA MET A 135 11.08 -0.94 14.62
C MET A 135 11.35 -2.44 14.49
N ARG A 136 11.77 -3.10 15.58
CA ARG A 136 11.87 -4.57 15.63
C ARG A 136 10.52 -5.27 15.56
N GLN A 137 9.51 -4.73 16.23
CA GLN A 137 8.14 -5.26 16.15
C GLN A 137 7.56 -5.08 14.74
N LEU A 138 7.84 -3.93 14.12
CA LEU A 138 7.50 -3.68 12.72
C LEU A 138 8.19 -4.71 11.83
N TYR A 139 9.52 -4.90 11.96
CA TYR A 139 10.24 -5.93 11.20
C TYR A 139 9.63 -7.32 11.44
N ALA A 140 9.41 -7.73 12.68
CA ALA A 140 8.87 -9.04 13.02
C ALA A 140 7.45 -9.28 12.47
N SER A 141 6.64 -8.21 12.35
CA SER A 141 5.30 -8.29 11.78
C SER A 141 5.32 -8.43 10.25
N LEU A 142 6.44 -8.06 9.61
CA LEU A 142 6.54 -7.93 8.16
C LEU A 142 7.49 -8.95 7.51
N ALA A 143 8.48 -9.43 8.25
CA ALA A 143 9.41 -10.46 7.82
C ALA A 143 8.72 -11.82 7.83
N THR A 144 7.93 -12.10 6.79
CA THR A 144 7.26 -13.39 6.63
C THR A 144 8.10 -14.30 5.74
N GLY A 145 8.65 -15.36 6.32
CA GLY A 145 9.22 -16.50 5.59
C GLY A 145 10.75 -16.61 5.62
N ASP A 146 11.49 -15.51 5.53
CA ASP A 146 12.96 -15.53 5.50
C ASP A 146 13.56 -14.56 6.55
N PRO A 147 13.70 -15.01 7.81
CA PRO A 147 14.22 -14.18 8.88
C PRO A 147 15.72 -13.93 8.69
N GLY A 148 16.06 -12.76 8.15
CA GLY A 148 17.46 -12.30 8.06
C GLY A 148 17.73 -11.22 7.00
N ASN A 149 16.81 -11.00 6.07
CA ASN A 149 16.97 -9.98 5.03
C ASN A 149 16.29 -8.65 5.42
N ASP A 150 16.98 -7.54 5.17
CA ASP A 150 16.40 -6.21 5.36
C ASP A 150 15.14 -6.04 4.50
N LEU A 151 14.12 -5.40 5.08
CA LEU A 151 12.85 -5.10 4.43
C LEU A 151 12.92 -3.73 3.77
N CYS A 152 12.71 -3.64 2.47
CA CYS A 152 12.61 -2.34 1.80
C CYS A 152 11.39 -1.58 2.34
N LEU A 153 11.56 -0.37 2.88
CA LEU A 153 10.48 0.55 3.23
C LEU A 153 10.16 1.53 2.09
N GLY A 154 10.77 1.34 0.91
CA GLY A 154 10.63 2.18 -0.27
C GLY A 154 11.48 3.45 -0.22
N GLY A 155 11.69 4.08 -1.39
CA GLY A 155 12.54 5.27 -1.51
C GLY A 155 14.02 5.02 -1.21
N GLY A 156 14.46 3.76 -1.29
CA GLY A 156 15.81 3.35 -0.89
C GLY A 156 15.98 3.13 0.62
N LEU A 157 14.94 3.29 1.45
CA LEU A 157 15.02 2.98 2.88
C LEU A 157 14.82 1.49 3.12
N TRP A 158 15.60 0.90 4.02
CA TRP A 158 15.56 -0.52 4.37
C TRP A 158 15.53 -0.69 5.89
N LEU A 159 14.73 -1.63 6.38
CA LEU A 159 14.56 -1.97 7.79
C LEU A 159 15.18 -3.34 8.08
N SER A 160 16.18 -3.35 8.94
CA SER A 160 16.88 -4.55 9.37
C SER A 160 16.17 -5.26 10.52
N VAL A 161 16.52 -6.53 10.74
CA VAL A 161 15.99 -7.36 11.83
C VAL A 161 16.20 -6.79 13.23
N ASP A 162 17.27 -6.01 13.41
CA ASP A 162 17.60 -5.35 14.68
C ASP A 162 16.83 -4.04 14.89
N GLY A 163 15.98 -3.65 13.94
CA GLY A 163 15.20 -2.42 13.95
C GLY A 163 15.97 -1.20 13.42
N SER A 164 17.18 -1.39 12.90
CA SER A 164 17.94 -0.31 12.26
C SER A 164 17.41 0.03 10.87
N LEU A 165 17.57 1.29 10.49
CA LEU A 165 17.19 1.79 9.19
C LEU A 165 18.43 2.11 8.36
N HIS A 166 18.43 1.66 7.12
CA HIS A 166 19.49 1.90 6.15
C HIS A 166 18.93 2.63 4.95
N ASP A 167 19.48 3.79 4.66
CA ASP A 167 19.28 4.42 3.36
C ASP A 167 20.27 3.81 2.35
N ARG A 168 19.73 3.23 1.29
CA ARG A 168 20.43 2.62 0.16
C ARG A 168 20.06 3.31 -1.16
N SER A 169 19.43 4.48 -1.11
CA SER A 169 19.27 5.32 -2.30
C SER A 169 20.67 5.72 -2.81
N ARG A 170 21.01 5.27 -4.03
CA ARG A 170 22.24 5.62 -4.74
C ARG A 170 21.94 6.68 -5.78
#